data_AF-A0A957XZZ3-F1
#
_entry.id   AF-A0A957XZZ3-F1
#
_cell.length_a   1.000
_cell.length_b   1.000
_cell.length_c   1.000
_cell.angle_alpha   90.00
_cell.angle_beta   90.00
_cell.angle_gamma   90.00
#
_symmetry.space_group_name_H-M   'P 1'
#
loop_
_entity.id
_entity.type
_entity.pdbx_description
1 polymer ?
#
loop_
_entity_poly.entity_id
_entity_poly.type
_entity_poly.pdbx_seq_one_letter_code
_entity_poly.pdbx_strand_id
1 'polypeptide(L)' 'MTIPTLAGITPRTITTDRITTRVLFSGPDDGTPVLFLHGNSSSATWWEETMLALPASCRGIAPDQRGFGDAELDK' A
#
# COMPACT_ATOMS: atom_id res chain seq x y z
N MET A 1 10.40 -11.85 0.74
CA MET A 1 9.47 -12.58 1.62
C MET A 1 8.28 -11.66 1.79
N THR A 2 7.07 -12.11 1.45
CA THR A 2 5.89 -11.25 1.50
C THR A 2 5.52 -10.92 2.95
N ILE A 3 5.31 -9.64 3.23
CA ILE A 3 4.89 -9.16 4.54
C ILE A 3 3.40 -9.49 4.73
N PRO A 4 3.01 -10.28 5.76
CA PRO A 4 1.60 -10.53 6.04
C PRO A 4 0.89 -9.22 6.39
N THR A 5 -0.38 -9.12 6.02
CA THR A 5 -1.19 -7.91 6.24
C THR A 5 -2.23 -8.14 7.33
N LEU A 6 -2.66 -7.07 7.98
CA LEU A 6 -3.77 -7.05 8.93
C LEU A 6 -5.09 -7.37 8.23
N ALA A 7 -6.04 -7.90 8.99
CA ALA A 7 -7.40 -8.11 8.50
C ALA A 7 -8.02 -6.78 8.03
N GLY A 8 -8.66 -6.78 6.86
CA GLY A 8 -9.21 -5.58 6.23
C GLY A 8 -8.23 -4.83 5.32
N ILE A 9 -6.97 -5.25 5.26
CA ILE A 9 -6.01 -4.81 4.25
C ILE A 9 -5.96 -5.83 3.12
N THR A 10 -6.04 -5.33 1.88
CA THR A 10 -5.92 -6.15 0.67
C THR A 10 -4.61 -5.80 -0.05
N PRO A 11 -3.59 -6.67 -0.05
CA PRO A 11 -2.41 -6.48 -0.88
C PRO A 11 -2.72 -6.84 -2.33
N ARG A 12 -2.23 -6.06 -3.29
CA ARG A 12 -2.21 -6.41 -4.71
C ARG A 12 -0.85 -6.07 -5.30
N THR A 13 -0.36 -6.89 -6.21
CA THR A 13 0.78 -6.54 -7.05
C THR A 13 0.28 -5.77 -8.27
N ILE A 14 0.84 -4.58 -8.49
CA ILE A 14 0.51 -3.74 -9.64
C ILE A 14 1.76 -3.59 -10.50
N THR A 15 1.64 -3.96 -11.76
CA THR A 15 2.66 -3.74 -12.78
C THR A 15 2.26 -2.55 -13.65
N THR A 16 3.20 -1.64 -13.82
CA THR A 16 3.15 -0.53 -14.77
C THR A 16 4.34 -0.67 -15.71
N ASP A 17 4.39 0.11 -16.80
CA ASP A 17 5.55 0.14 -17.71
C ASP A 17 6.89 0.46 -17.02
N ARG A 18 6.84 1.01 -15.80
CA ARG A 18 8.02 1.51 -15.06
C ARG A 18 8.41 0.69 -13.85
N ILE A 19 7.48 -0.08 -13.28
CA ILE A 19 7.68 -0.80 -12.02
C ILE A 19 6.58 -1.83 -11.77
N THR A 20 6.96 -2.98 -11.22
CA THR A 20 6.08 -3.88 -10.46
C THR A 20 6.23 -3.62 -8.97
N THR A 21 5.13 -3.33 -8.29
CA THR A 21 5.14 -3.08 -6.85
C THR A 21 3.91 -3.61 -6.14
N ARG A 22 4.07 -3.95 -4.87
CA ARG A 22 2.95 -4.26 -3.97
C ARG A 22 2.27 -2.97 -3.53
N VAL A 23 0.95 -2.97 -3.57
CA VAL A 23 0.10 -1.87 -3.12
C VAL A 23 -0.94 -2.43 -2.16
N LEU A 24 -1.03 -1.81 -0.98
CA LEU A 24 -2.04 -2.12 0.02
C LEU A 24 -3.29 -1.28 -0.20
N PHE A 25 -4.45 -1.89 0.01
CA PHE A 25 -5.75 -1.26 -0.13
C PHE A 25 -6.62 -1.48 1.11
N SER A 26 -7.42 -0.48 1.49
CA SER A 26 -8.47 -0.58 2.51
C SER A 26 -9.72 0.21 2.09
N GLY A 27 -10.87 -0.10 2.67
CA GLY A 27 -12.13 0.62 2.39
C GLY A 27 -12.71 0.35 0.99
N PRO A 28 -13.83 0.99 0.63
CA PRO A 28 -14.55 0.71 -0.61
C PRO A 28 -13.80 1.23 -1.85
N ASP A 29 -13.99 0.56 -3.00
CA ASP A 29 -13.31 0.91 -4.25
C ASP A 29 -13.75 2.26 -4.84
N ASP A 30 -14.94 2.76 -4.47
CA ASP A 30 -15.52 4.05 -4.88
C ASP A 30 -15.37 5.17 -3.82
N GLY A 31 -14.63 4.91 -2.74
CA GLY A 31 -14.32 5.90 -1.70
C GLY A 31 -13.38 7.01 -2.19
N THR A 32 -13.33 8.14 -1.46
CA THR A 32 -12.37 9.22 -1.71
C THR A 32 -10.95 8.68 -1.49
N PRO A 33 -10.06 8.71 -2.51
CA PRO A 33 -8.75 8.08 -2.40
C PRO A 33 -7.83 8.86 -1.44
N VAL A 34 -7.15 8.12 -0.57
CA VAL A 34 -6.10 8.62 0.33
C VAL A 34 -4.83 7.81 0.04
N LEU A 35 -3.82 8.49 -0.53
CA LEU A 35 -2.54 7.88 -0.89
C LEU A 35 -1.53 8.09 0.24
N PHE A 36 -0.99 6.99 0.77
CA PHE A 36 0.04 7.00 1.80
C PHE A 36 1.41 6.77 1.18
N LEU A 37 2.35 7.67 1.46
CA LEU A 37 3.74 7.55 1.04
C LEU A 37 4.62 7.39 2.28
N HIS A 38 5.30 6.26 2.37
CA HIS A 38 6.20 5.96 3.47
C HIS A 38 7.53 6.75 3.36
N GLY A 39 8.30 6.79 4.45
CA GLY A 39 9.61 7.43 4.52
C GLY A 39 10.77 6.46 4.27
N ASN A 40 12.00 6.87 4.62
CA ASN A 40 13.15 5.97 4.54
C ASN A 40 13.03 4.81 5.55
N SER A 41 13.64 3.66 5.22
CA SER A 41 13.66 2.46 6.08
C SER A 41 12.28 1.96 6.53
N SER A 42 11.26 2.15 5.68
CA SER A 42 9.88 1.73 5.94
C SER A 42 9.25 1.10 4.68
N SER A 43 7.98 0.70 4.76
CA SER A 43 7.21 0.12 3.67
C SER A 43 5.73 0.50 3.82
N ALA A 44 4.88 0.11 2.86
CA ALA A 44 3.44 0.33 2.94
C ALA A 44 2.80 -0.22 4.23
N THR A 45 3.37 -1.28 4.80
CA THR A 45 2.84 -1.96 6.00
C THR A 45 2.81 -1.06 7.24
N TRP A 46 3.62 0.00 7.29
CA TRP A 46 3.56 0.97 8.39
C TRP A 46 2.22 1.72 8.48
N TRP A 47 1.47 1.76 7.38
CA TRP A 47 0.21 2.49 7.32
C TRP A 47 -1.02 1.65 7.65
N GLU A 48 -0.90 0.34 7.85
CA GLU A 48 -2.06 -0.56 7.94
C GLU A 48 -3.06 -0.16 9.03
N GLU A 49 -2.60 0.17 10.24
CA GLU A 49 -3.49 0.64 11.32
C GLU A 49 -4.16 1.98 10.97
N THR A 50 -3.42 2.89 10.34
CA THR A 50 -3.97 4.20 9.91
C THR A 50 -4.98 4.02 8.77
N MET A 51 -4.70 3.12 7.83
CA MET A 51 -5.59 2.76 6.73
C MET A 51 -6.90 2.13 7.23
N LEU A 52 -6.85 1.36 8.31
CA LEU A 52 -8.03 0.78 8.96
C LEU A 52 -8.81 1.80 9.79
N ALA A 53 -8.15 2.85 10.27
CA ALA A 53 -8.78 3.94 11.02
C ALA A 53 -9.40 5.04 10.14
N LEU A 54 -9.26 4.95 8.81
CA LEU A 54 -9.85 5.91 7.88
C LEU A 54 -11.39 5.95 8.00
N PRO A 55 -12.03 7.11 7.72
CA PRO A 55 -13.48 7.18 7.58
C PRO A 55 -14.00 6.18 6.54
N ALA A 56 -15.20 5.65 6.74
CA ALA A 56 -15.80 4.64 5.85
C ALA A 56 -15.97 5.11 4.38
N SER A 57 -15.97 6.43 4.14
CA SER A 57 -16.04 7.05 2.82
C SER A 57 -14.69 7.14 2.11
N CYS A 58 -13.59 6.71 2.73
CA CYS A 58 -12.24 6.82 2.19
C CYS A 58 -11.73 5.48 1.66
N ARG A 59 -10.95 5.56 0.59
CA ARG A 59 -10.20 4.44 0.00
C ARG A 59 -8.73 4.60 0.33
N GLY A 60 -8.20 3.78 1.23
CA GLY A 60 -6.77 3.76 1.55
C GLY A 60 -5.96 3.09 0.45
N ILE A 61 -4.85 3.71 0.05
CA ILE A 61 -3.92 3.19 -0.96
C ILE A 61 -2.48 3.43 -0.47
N ALA A 62 -1.68 2.38 -0.30
CA ALA A 62 -0.29 2.51 0.13
C ALA A 62 0.63 1.62 -0.73
N PRO A 63 1.37 2.19 -1.70
CA PRO A 63 2.38 1.45 -2.45
C PRO A 63 3.67 1.29 -1.65
N ASP A 64 4.34 0.16 -1.83
CA ASP A 64 5.78 0.07 -1.56
C ASP A 64 6.52 0.91 -2.61
N GLN A 65 7.35 1.85 -2.17
CA GLN A 65 8.14 2.68 -3.07
C GLN A 65 9.29 1.87 -3.68
N ARG A 66 9.76 2.28 -4.86
CA ARG A 66 10.86 1.61 -5.59
C ARG A 66 12.06 1.34 -4.68
N GLY A 67 12.54 0.11 -4.66
CA GLY A 67 13.67 -0.30 -3.80
C GLY A 67 13.30 -0.60 -2.34
N PHE A 68 12.02 -0.56 -1.97
CA PHE A 68 11.53 -0.85 -0.63
C PHE A 68 10.44 -1.93 -0.65
N GLY A 69 10.26 -2.60 0.50
CA GLY A 69 9.20 -3.60 0.67
C GLY A 69 9.25 -4.71 -0.39
N ASP A 70 8.10 -4.98 -1.01
CA ASP A 70 7.95 -5.91 -2.12
C ASP A 70 7.88 -5.19 -3.48
N ALA A 71 8.40 -3.96 -3.59
CA ALA A 71 8.64 -3.31 -4.88
C ALA A 71 9.87 -3.89 -5.58
N GLU A 72 9.91 -3.83 -6.91
CA GLU A 72 11.13 -4.11 -7.66
C GLU A 72 12.32 -3.32 -7.07
N LEU A 73 13.43 -4.03 -6.87
CA LEU A 73 14.63 -3.48 -6.22
C LEU A 73 15.50 -2.68 -7.18
N ASP A 74 15.34 -2.92 -8.49
CA ASP A 74 16.14 -2.29 -9.53
C ASP A 74 15.67 -0.84 -9.74
N LYS A 75 16.65 0.08 -9.77
CA LYS A 75 16.41 1.52 -9.96
C LYS A 75 16.24 1.90 -11.41
#